data_AF-A0A354XYP7-F1
#
_entry.id   AF-A0A354XYP7-F1
#
_cell.length_a   1.000
_cell.length_b   1.000
_cell.length_c   1.000
_cell.angle_alpha   90.00
_cell.angle_beta   90.00
_cell.angle_gamma   90.00
#
_symmetry.space_group_name_H-M   'P 1'
#
loop_
_entity.id
_entity.type
_entity.pdbx_description
1 polymer ?
#
loop_
_entity_poly.entity_id
_entity_poly.type
_entity_poly.pdbx_seq_one_letter_code
_entity_poly.pdbx_strand_id
1 'polypeptide(L)' 'MNWERLLSSRRFGMEEYHTENRHDRTEYQRDYDRLIFSSPFRRLQNKTQVFPLPGSVFVHNRLTHSLEVSSVGR' A
#
# COMPACT_ATOMS: atom_id res chain seq x y z
N MET A 1 -25.83 -5.62 2.01
CA MET A 1 -24.46 -5.50 1.47
C MET A 1 -24.20 -6.71 0.59
N ASN A 2 -23.58 -6.54 -0.58
CA ASN A 2 -23.20 -7.65 -1.46
C ASN A 2 -21.67 -7.80 -1.38
N TRP A 3 -21.20 -8.89 -0.76
CA TRP A 3 -19.78 -9.13 -0.50
C TRP A 3 -18.96 -9.40 -1.77
N GLU A 4 -19.54 -10.08 -2.75
CA GLU A 4 -18.87 -10.37 -4.03
C GLU A 4 -18.52 -9.08 -4.78
N ARG A 5 -19.39 -8.08 -4.70
CA ARG A 5 -19.13 -6.76 -5.27
C ARG A 5 -18.11 -5.95 -4.47
N LEU A 6 -18.13 -6.07 -3.14
CA LEU A 6 -17.22 -5.33 -2.24
C LEU A 6 -15.79 -5.86 -2.30
N LEU A 7 -15.61 -7.17 -2.50
CA LEU A 7 -14.32 -7.84 -2.64
C LEU A 7 -13.93 -8.00 -4.12
N SER A 8 -14.41 -7.11 -5.00
CA SER A 8 -14.03 -7.16 -6.41
C SER A 8 -12.53 -6.93 -6.59
N SER A 9 -11.88 -7.78 -7.39
CA SER A 9 -10.49 -7.62 -7.81
C SER A 9 -10.37 -6.89 -9.16
N ARG A 10 -11.45 -6.28 -9.66
CA ARG A 10 -11.43 -5.52 -10.92
C ARG A 10 -10.60 -4.24 -10.78
N ARG A 11 -9.87 -3.91 -11.84
CA ARG A 11 -8.98 -2.75 -11.90
C ARG A 11 -9.52 -1.72 -12.88
N PHE A 12 -9.40 -0.46 -12.48
CA PHE A 12 -9.78 0.67 -13.32
C PHE A 12 -8.96 0.71 -14.61
N GLY A 13 -9.63 0.81 -15.75
CA GLY A 13 -9.02 0.79 -17.09
C GLY A 13 -8.58 -0.60 -17.57
N MET A 14 -8.85 -1.66 -16.81
CA MET A 14 -8.60 -3.05 -17.19
C MET A 14 -9.84 -3.91 -16.92
N GLU A 15 -11.03 -3.32 -16.97
CA GLU A 15 -12.30 -3.99 -16.64
C GLU A 15 -12.55 -5.20 -17.54
N GLU A 16 -12.11 -5.14 -18.80
CA GLU A 16 -12.26 -6.20 -19.80
C GLU A 16 -11.12 -7.24 -19.75
N TYR A 17 -9.98 -6.91 -19.14
CA TYR A 17 -8.78 -7.77 -19.09
C TYR A 17 -8.68 -8.54 -17.78
N HIS A 18 -9.83 -8.91 -17.20
CA HIS A 18 -9.88 -9.71 -15.99
C HIS A 18 -9.63 -11.17 -16.33
N THR A 19 -8.36 -11.52 -16.42
CA THR A 19 -7.93 -12.93 -16.46
C THR A 19 -7.94 -13.47 -15.04
N GLU A 20 -8.62 -14.59 -14.81
CA GLU A 20 -8.45 -15.38 -13.59
C GLU A 20 -6.99 -15.85 -13.52
N ASN A 21 -6.13 -15.02 -12.94
CA ASN A 21 -4.70 -15.25 -12.92
C ASN A 21 -4.37 -16.44 -12.01
N ARG A 22 -3.81 -17.50 -12.59
CA ARG A 22 -3.08 -18.59 -11.91
C ARG A 22 -1.70 -18.11 -11.42
N HIS A 23 -1.62 -16.97 -10.76
CA HIS A 23 -0.38 -16.49 -10.14
C HIS A 23 -0.36 -16.83 -8.65
N ASP A 24 0.84 -17.05 -8.10
CA ASP A 24 1.03 -17.35 -6.67
C ASP A 24 0.62 -16.20 -5.74
N ARG A 25 0.41 -14.99 -6.30
CA ARG A 25 -0.01 -13.80 -5.55
C ARG A 25 -1.42 -13.38 -5.96
N THR A 26 -2.26 -13.14 -4.96
CA THR A 26 -3.58 -12.54 -5.12
C THR A 26 -3.47 -11.11 -5.65
N GLU A 27 -4.53 -10.62 -6.30
CA GLU A 27 -4.57 -9.23 -6.80
C GLU A 27 -4.35 -8.20 -5.68
N TYR A 28 -4.83 -8.46 -4.47
CA TYR A 28 -4.63 -7.58 -3.32
C TYR A 28 -3.17 -7.55 -2.83
N GLN A 29 -2.46 -8.68 -2.89
CA GLN A 29 -1.03 -8.72 -2.60
C GLN A 29 -0.24 -7.93 -3.64
N ARG A 30 -0.62 -8.01 -4.92
CA ARG A 30 -0.02 -7.20 -5.99
C ARG A 30 -0.25 -5.71 -5.78
N ASP A 31 -1.40 -5.31 -5.25
CA ASP A 31 -1.67 -3.91 -4.89
C ASP A 31 -0.77 -3.40 -3.78
N TYR A 32 -0.58 -4.22 -2.75
CA TYR A 32 0.38 -3.92 -1.70
C TYR A 32 1.78 -3.72 -2.29
N ASP A 33 2.27 -4.65 -3.12
CA ASP A 33 3.57 -4.53 -3.78
C ASP A 33 3.67 -3.24 -4.61
N ARG A 34 2.68 -2.95 -5.46
CA ARG A 34 2.65 -1.73 -6.27
C ARG A 34 2.73 -0.47 -5.42
N LEU A 35 2.02 -0.42 -4.30
CA LEU A 35 2.08 0.69 -3.37
C LEU A 35 3.49 0.83 -2.78
N ILE A 36 4.06 -0.26 -2.24
CA ILE A 36 5.39 -0.29 -1.62
C ILE A 36 6.48 0.19 -2.58
N PHE A 37 6.43 -0.25 -3.84
CA PHE A 37 7.46 0.09 -4.83
C PHE A 37 7.24 1.45 -5.50
N SER A 38 6.08 2.10 -5.30
CA SER A 38 5.75 3.37 -5.96
C SER A 38 6.62 4.55 -5.51
N SER A 39 6.93 5.45 -6.44
CA SER A 39 7.66 6.71 -6.13
C SER A 39 6.93 7.58 -5.08
N PRO A 40 5.60 7.78 -5.15
CA PRO A 40 4.88 8.52 -4.11
C PRO A 40 5.03 7.94 -2.71
N PHE A 41 5.00 6.61 -2.56
CA PHE A 41 5.15 5.95 -1.27
C PHE A 41 6.59 6.09 -0.73
N ARG A 42 7.60 5.91 -1.58
CA ARG A 42 9.01 6.12 -1.21
C ARG A 42 9.29 7.56 -0.74
N ARG A 43 8.61 8.56 -1.31
CA ARG A 43 8.74 9.96 -0.87
C ARG A 43 8.31 10.18 0.58
N LEU A 44 7.50 9.29 1.17
CA LEU A 44 7.12 9.38 2.59
C LEU A 44 8.31 9.21 3.54
N GLN A 45 9.41 8.60 3.09
CA GLN A 45 10.65 8.48 3.87
C GLN A 45 11.18 9.84 4.31
N ASN A 46 11.02 10.87 3.46
CA ASN A 46 11.47 12.23 3.71
C ASN A 46 10.33 13.17 4.11
N LYS A 47 9.22 12.62 4.65
CA LYS A 47 8.11 13.40 5.19
C LYS A 47 7.99 13.18 6.69
N THR A 48 8.14 14.26 7.44
CA THR A 48 7.88 14.28 8.88
C THR A 48 6.40 14.08 9.17
N GLN A 49 6.10 13.56 10.36
CA GLN A 49 4.73 13.41 10.84
C GLN A 49 4.25 14.67 11.55
N VAL A 50 4.96 15.09 12.61
CA VAL A 50 4.67 16.31 13.40
C VAL A 50 5.95 17.00 13.84
N PHE A 51 6.97 16.25 14.27
CA PHE A 51 8.26 16.79 14.70
C PHE A 51 9.25 16.96 13.53
N PRO A 52 10.14 17.96 13.55
CA PRO A 52 11.26 18.05 12.62
C PRO A 52 12.14 16.79 12.74
N LEU A 53 12.74 16.31 11.65
CA LEU A 53 13.67 15.18 11.69
C LEU A 53 14.88 15.55 12.56
N PRO A 54 15.08 14.95 13.75
CA PRO A 54 16.27 15.21 14.54
C PRO A 54 17.44 14.43 13.93
N GLY A 55 18.63 15.01 13.94
CA GLY A 55 19.83 14.35 13.40
C GLY A 55 20.32 13.13 14.21
N SER A 56 19.79 12.89 15.41
CA SER A 56 20.32 11.89 16.36
C SER A 56 19.29 10.93 16.97
N VAL A 57 18.00 11.06 16.66
CA VAL A 57 16.93 10.19 17.21
C VAL A 57 16.11 9.63 16.06
N PHE A 58 15.89 8.32 16.05
CA PHE A 58 14.95 7.66 15.14
C PHE A 58 13.53 8.17 15.42
N VAL A 59 13.12 9.23 14.71
CA VAL A 59 11.75 9.72 14.69
C VAL A 59 11.01 9.07 13.54
N HIS A 60 9.79 8.61 13.81
CA HIS A 60 8.91 8.03 12.80
C HIS A 60 8.67 9.07 11.70
N ASN A 61 9.04 8.71 10.47
CA ASN A 61 8.60 9.46 9.30
C ASN A 61 7.26 8.88 8.85
N ARG A 62 6.61 9.53 7.89
CA ARG A 62 5.30 9.07 7.41
C ARG A 62 5.37 7.67 6.78
N LEU A 63 6.55 7.23 6.30
CA LEU A 63 6.73 5.88 5.74
C LEU A 63 6.67 4.81 6.84
N THR A 64 7.47 4.93 7.89
CA THR A 64 7.50 3.94 8.99
C THR A 64 6.15 3.85 9.69
N HIS A 65 5.53 5.00 9.96
CA HIS A 65 4.17 5.04 10.52
C HIS A 65 3.15 4.31 9.63
N SER A 66 3.20 4.53 8.30
CA SER A 66 2.28 3.87 7.37
C SER A 66 2.51 2.35 7.32
N LEU A 67 3.76 1.89 7.44
CA LEU A 67 4.09 0.47 7.49
C LEU A 67 3.57 -0.18 8.77
N GLU A 68 3.73 0.47 9.93
CA GLU A 68 3.20 -0.02 11.22
C GLU A 68 1.68 -0.13 11.19
N VAL A 69 0.99 0.91 10.71
CA VAL A 69 -0.48 0.89 10.54
C VAL A 69 -0.90 -0.23 9.59
N SER A 70 -0.16 -0.44 8.49
CA SER A 70 -0.45 -1.54 7.55
C SER A 70 -0.26 -2.92 8.17
N SER A 71 0.69 -3.06 9.11
CA SER A 71 0.93 -4.32 9.82
C SER A 71 -0.14 -4.61 10.87
N VAL A 72 -0.74 -3.57 11.47
CA VAL A 72 -1.85 -3.73 12.43
C VAL A 72 -3.18 -4.04 11.73
N GLY A 73 -3.40 -3.48 10.54
CA GLY A 73 -4.62 -3.71 9.77
C GLY A 73 -4.64 -5.00 8.94
N ARG A 74 -3.50 -5.68 8.80
CA ARG A 74 -3.36 -6.97 8.12
C ARG A 74 -3.67 -8.11 9.07
#